data_AF-A0A0G2I7D7-F1
#
_entry.id   AF-A0A0G2I7D7-F1
#
_cell.length_a   1.000
_cell.length_b   1.000
_cell.length_c   1.000
_cell.angle_alpha   90.00
_cell.angle_beta   90.00
_cell.angle_gamma   90.00
#
_symmetry.space_group_name_H-M   'P 1'
#
loop_
_entity.id
_entity.type
_entity.pdbx_description
1 polymer ?
#
loop_
_entity_poly.entity_id
_entity_poly.type
_entity_poly.pdbx_seq_one_letter_code
_entity_poly.pdbx_strand_id
1 'polypeptide(L)'
;MKAGIALYLSMGPDHNLIILWGLNDLRLRSIKLEKLKFFVGEAITSYFMATWQMYSPFLTCEVKCCMDLEVADRQNAHSMTLAVRSVTKLFRLLNRENELHREILAFSTSHGHRTVRIYSHYPIIKGKYTTFYRHLIRSFDFTELNGKEKWVAYKFTKNIYDIWMLTHLKRICSVIDEIGR
;
A
#
# COMPACT_ATOMS: atom_id res chain seq x y z
N MET A 1 -29.11 4.84 12.60
CA MET A 1 -27.95 4.25 13.29
C MET A 1 -26.73 4.50 12.40
N LYS A 2 -25.71 5.19 12.92
CA LYS A 2 -24.61 5.83 12.18
C LYS A 2 -23.54 4.82 11.72
N ALA A 3 -23.05 4.99 10.48
CA ALA A 3 -21.64 4.81 10.10
C ALA A 3 -21.42 5.37 8.68
N GLY A 4 -21.43 6.70 8.57
CA GLY A 4 -20.86 7.40 7.42
C GLY A 4 -19.42 7.74 7.74
N ILE A 5 -18.48 7.22 6.95
CA ILE A 5 -17.10 7.73 6.93
C ILE A 5 -17.00 8.59 5.68
N ALA A 6 -17.33 9.86 5.85
CA ALA A 6 -16.84 10.93 4.99
C ALA A 6 -15.43 11.27 5.51
N LEU A 7 -14.41 11.12 4.66
CA LEU A 7 -13.08 11.68 4.92
C LEU A 7 -12.79 12.70 3.84
N TYR A 8 -13.37 13.89 4.01
CA TYR A 8 -12.82 15.13 3.51
C TYR A 8 -12.56 15.99 4.74
N LEU A 9 -11.30 16.24 5.07
CA LEU A 9 -10.86 17.37 5.88
C LEU A 9 -9.40 17.69 5.53
N SER A 10 -9.28 18.76 4.73
CA SER A 10 -8.12 19.61 4.48
C SER A 10 -7.29 19.88 5.73
N MET A 11 -5.96 19.63 5.73
CA MET A 11 -4.98 20.33 6.60
C MET A 11 -3.52 20.25 6.06
N GLY A 12 -2.91 21.42 5.81
CA GLY A 12 -1.51 21.78 6.13
C GLY A 12 -0.31 21.11 5.43
N PRO A 13 0.83 21.83 5.21
CA PRO A 13 1.94 21.41 4.34
C PRO A 13 2.98 20.50 5.00
N ASP A 14 2.62 19.72 6.02
CA ASP A 14 3.59 18.84 6.68
C ASP A 14 3.53 17.43 6.09
N HIS A 15 4.11 17.32 4.89
CA HIS A 15 4.16 16.14 4.02
C HIS A 15 4.95 14.93 4.58
N ASN A 16 5.49 15.02 5.81
CA ASN A 16 6.47 14.07 6.36
C ASN A 16 5.89 12.93 7.23
N LEU A 17 4.57 12.87 7.43
CA LEU A 17 3.97 12.04 8.50
C LEU A 17 3.01 10.95 8.04
N ILE A 18 2.74 10.78 6.75
CA ILE A 18 1.68 9.89 6.27
C ILE A 18 1.95 8.40 6.58
N ILE A 19 3.20 7.93 6.46
CA ILE A 19 3.56 6.55 6.83
C ILE A 19 3.52 6.36 8.34
N LEU A 20 4.02 7.30 9.14
CA LEU A 20 3.90 7.21 10.60
C LEU A 20 2.45 7.30 11.08
N TRP A 21 1.56 8.02 10.38
CA TRP A 21 0.14 8.14 10.73
C TRP A 21 -0.63 6.86 10.38
N GLY A 22 -0.41 6.29 9.20
CA GLY A 22 -0.96 4.97 8.84
C GLY A 22 -0.45 3.85 9.76
N LEU A 23 0.80 3.95 10.23
CA LEU A 23 1.39 3.01 11.20
C LEU A 23 0.94 3.26 12.66
N ASN A 24 0.64 4.50 13.05
CA ASN A 24 0.05 4.86 14.34
C ASN A 24 -1.39 4.33 14.47
N ASP A 25 -2.18 4.40 13.39
CA ASP A 25 -3.54 3.86 13.35
C ASP A 25 -3.54 2.30 13.42
N LEU A 26 -2.45 1.67 12.97
CA LEU A 26 -2.20 0.22 13.03
C LEU A 26 -1.65 -0.28 14.40
N ARG A 27 -1.72 0.54 15.46
CA ARG A 27 -1.27 0.18 16.84
C ARG A 27 0.18 -0.35 16.91
N LEU A 28 1.10 0.23 16.15
CA LEU A 28 2.53 0.06 16.44
C LEU A 28 2.86 0.84 17.72
N ARG A 29 3.18 0.13 18.81
CA ARG A 29 3.58 0.75 20.09
C ARG A 29 4.72 1.76 19.85
N SER A 30 4.73 2.86 20.60
CA SER A 30 5.68 3.99 20.49
C SER A 30 7.16 3.60 20.27
N ILE A 31 7.61 2.52 20.92
CA ILE A 31 8.98 1.98 20.81
C ILE A 31 9.32 1.48 19.38
N LYS A 32 8.36 0.93 18.63
CA LYS A 32 8.58 0.51 17.23
C LYS A 32 8.66 1.69 16.28
N LEU A 33 7.97 2.79 16.61
CA LEU A 33 7.94 4.01 15.81
C LEU A 33 9.26 4.77 15.90
N GLU A 34 9.90 4.83 17.07
CA GLU A 34 11.23 5.45 17.23
C GLU A 34 12.33 4.73 16.46
N LYS A 35 12.32 3.39 16.43
CA LYS A 35 13.25 2.59 15.63
C LYS A 35 13.13 2.89 14.13
N LEU A 36 11.91 3.17 13.65
CA LEU A 36 11.65 3.52 12.26
C LEU A 36 12.07 4.95 11.91
N LYS A 37 11.97 5.91 12.86
CA LYS A 37 12.39 7.31 12.63
C LYS A 37 13.84 7.42 12.16
N PHE A 38 14.73 6.56 12.66
CA PHE A 38 16.14 6.51 12.23
C PHE A 38 16.30 6.22 10.73
N PHE A 39 15.40 5.45 10.13
CA PHE A 39 15.45 5.09 8.71
C PHE A 39 14.77 6.10 7.80
N VAL A 40 13.96 7.01 8.36
CA VAL A 40 13.13 7.96 7.59
C VAL A 40 13.92 9.22 7.19
N GLY A 41 15.13 9.46 7.71
CA GLY A 41 16.02 10.55 7.25
C GLY A 41 15.42 11.97 7.32
N GLU A 42 16.19 12.99 6.93
CA GLU A 42 15.67 14.35 6.77
C GLU A 42 14.80 14.46 5.51
N ALA A 43 13.51 14.73 5.75
CA ALA A 43 12.37 15.20 4.95
C ALA A 43 12.39 15.22 3.40
N ILE A 44 13.52 15.37 2.71
CA ILE A 44 13.54 15.68 1.26
C ILE A 44 14.08 14.52 0.41
N THR A 45 14.74 13.52 1.01
CA THR A 45 15.41 12.44 0.24
C THR A 45 15.10 11.01 0.68
N SER A 46 14.14 10.80 1.59
CA SER A 46 13.97 9.48 2.20
C SER A 46 13.25 8.48 1.29
N TYR A 47 13.80 7.25 1.23
CA TYR A 47 13.21 6.13 0.48
C TYR A 47 11.86 5.65 1.04
N PHE A 48 11.45 6.17 2.19
CA PHE A 48 10.21 5.88 2.89
C PHE A 48 9.22 7.05 2.81
N MET A 49 9.43 8.03 1.93
CA MET A 49 8.49 9.14 1.79
C MET A 49 7.23 8.67 1.07
N ALA A 50 6.08 8.74 1.75
CA ALA A 50 4.78 8.49 1.15
C ALA A 50 4.35 9.69 0.30
N THR A 51 3.61 9.44 -0.78
CA THR A 51 2.92 10.51 -1.49
C THR A 51 1.63 10.87 -0.74
N TRP A 52 1.10 12.07 -0.96
CA TRP A 52 -0.17 12.53 -0.39
C TRP A 52 -1.36 11.62 -0.74
N GLN A 53 -1.21 10.73 -1.72
CA GLN A 53 -2.22 9.76 -2.16
C GLN A 53 -2.10 8.39 -1.46
N MET A 54 -1.10 8.19 -0.60
CA MET A 54 -0.86 6.92 0.08
C MET A 54 -1.55 6.88 1.46
N TYR A 55 -2.79 6.39 1.52
CA TYR A 55 -3.51 6.23 2.79
C TYR A 55 -2.93 5.12 3.69
N SER A 56 -2.27 4.12 3.11
CA SER A 56 -1.59 3.03 3.84
C SER A 56 -0.53 2.39 2.94
N PRO A 57 0.63 1.93 3.44
CA PRO A 57 1.77 1.55 2.59
C PRO A 57 1.59 0.19 1.88
N PHE A 58 0.36 -0.28 1.68
CA PHE A 58 0.06 -1.55 1.00
C PHE A 58 -1.25 -1.53 0.20
N LEU A 59 -1.98 -0.41 0.17
CA LEU A 59 -3.20 -0.28 -0.62
C LEU A 59 -3.38 1.15 -1.15
N THR A 60 -3.59 1.30 -2.45
CA THR A 60 -4.08 2.55 -3.06
C THR A 60 -5.39 2.35 -3.80
N CYS A 61 -6.18 3.42 -3.88
CA CYS A 61 -7.41 3.46 -4.65
C CYS A 61 -7.44 4.77 -5.45
N GLU A 62 -7.58 4.67 -6.77
CA GLU A 62 -7.68 5.82 -7.67
C GLU A 62 -9.03 5.76 -8.37
N VAL A 63 -9.81 6.85 -8.27
CA VAL A 63 -11.13 6.97 -8.88
C VAL A 63 -11.07 7.97 -10.01
N LYS A 64 -11.57 7.59 -11.19
CA LYS A 64 -11.67 8.47 -12.36
C LYS A 64 -13.13 8.53 -12.83
N CYS A 65 -13.62 9.76 -13.03
CA CYS A 65 -14.96 9.99 -13.57
C CYS A 65 -14.91 10.14 -15.10
N CYS A 66 -14.08 11.07 -15.59
CA CYS A 66 -13.98 11.44 -17.01
C CYS A 66 -12.63 11.11 -17.66
N MET A 67 -11.68 10.58 -16.88
CA MET A 67 -10.34 10.23 -17.37
C MET A 67 -10.19 8.72 -17.50
N ASP A 68 -9.23 8.32 -18.33
CA ASP A 68 -8.96 6.93 -18.61
C ASP A 68 -8.44 6.16 -17.38
N LEU A 69 -8.84 4.90 -17.25
CA LEU A 69 -8.42 4.05 -16.13
C LEU A 69 -6.91 3.78 -16.17
N GLU A 70 -6.30 3.91 -17.33
CA GLU A 70 -4.88 3.79 -17.63
C GLU A 70 -4.09 4.86 -16.88
N VAL A 71 -4.69 6.03 -16.62
CA VAL A 71 -4.10 7.07 -15.76
C VAL A 71 -4.12 6.64 -14.30
N ALA A 72 -5.26 6.12 -13.81
CA ALA A 72 -5.38 5.57 -12.46
C ALA A 72 -4.40 4.42 -12.22
N ASP A 73 -4.31 3.51 -13.18
CA ASP A 73 -3.42 2.36 -13.16
C ASP A 73 -1.95 2.79 -13.05
N ARG A 74 -1.54 3.85 -13.77
CA ARG A 74 -0.17 4.38 -13.69
C ARG A 74 0.12 5.05 -12.34
N GLN A 75 -0.80 5.85 -11.82
CA GLN A 75 -0.66 6.51 -10.51
C GLN A 75 -0.58 5.47 -9.39
N ASN A 76 -1.48 4.49 -9.40
CA ASN A 76 -1.45 3.34 -8.50
C ASN A 76 -0.14 2.55 -8.59
N ALA A 77 0.33 2.24 -9.81
CA ALA A 77 1.59 1.52 -9.99
C ALA A 77 2.80 2.29 -9.46
N HIS A 78 2.82 3.61 -9.62
CA HIS A 78 3.88 4.45 -9.07
C HIS A 78 3.90 4.38 -7.54
N SER A 79 2.77 4.67 -6.88
CA SER A 79 2.68 4.64 -5.41
C SER A 79 2.96 3.25 -4.83
N MET A 80 2.44 2.19 -5.46
CA MET A 80 2.69 0.82 -4.98
C MET A 80 4.12 0.35 -5.26
N THR A 81 4.78 0.82 -6.32
CA THR A 81 6.21 0.57 -6.51
C THR A 81 7.04 1.18 -5.38
N LEU A 82 6.71 2.40 -4.93
CA LEU A 82 7.38 3.02 -3.79
C LEU A 82 7.20 2.18 -2.53
N ALA A 83 5.97 1.79 -2.21
CA ALA A 83 5.66 0.93 -1.07
C ALA A 83 6.43 -0.41 -1.08
N VAL A 84 6.32 -1.16 -2.17
CA VAL A 84 6.97 -2.47 -2.34
C VAL A 84 8.50 -2.31 -2.27
N ARG A 85 9.05 -1.23 -2.83
CA ARG A 85 10.48 -0.90 -2.76
C ARG A 85 10.93 -0.61 -1.33
N SER A 86 10.17 0.16 -0.56
CA SER A 86 10.47 0.48 0.83
C SER A 86 10.52 -0.78 1.70
N VAL A 87 9.53 -1.66 1.58
CA VAL A 87 9.52 -2.96 2.29
C VAL A 87 10.69 -3.83 1.85
N THR A 88 10.97 -3.91 0.54
CA THR A 88 12.11 -4.70 0.04
C THR A 88 13.44 -4.20 0.60
N LYS A 89 13.63 -2.88 0.66
CA LYS A 89 14.83 -2.29 1.26
C LYS A 89 14.96 -2.59 2.75
N LEU A 90 13.86 -2.55 3.49
CA LEU A 90 13.84 -2.90 4.91
C LEU A 90 14.36 -4.33 5.13
N PHE A 91 13.89 -5.30 4.34
CA PHE A 91 14.33 -6.70 4.44
C PHE A 91 15.79 -6.89 4.01
N ARG A 92 16.26 -6.11 3.03
CA ARG A 92 17.67 -6.11 2.60
C ARG A 92 18.64 -5.71 3.69
N LEU A 93 18.24 -4.86 4.64
CA LEU A 93 19.12 -4.47 5.75
C LEU A 93 19.62 -5.67 6.57
N LEU A 94 18.83 -6.74 6.59
CA LEU A 94 19.15 -7.98 7.31
C LEU A 94 19.46 -9.16 6.36
N ASN A 95 19.67 -8.90 5.05
CA ASN A 95 19.82 -9.94 4.02
C ASN A 95 18.64 -10.92 3.93
N ARG A 96 17.42 -10.45 4.28
CA ARG A 96 16.18 -11.24 4.30
C ARG A 96 15.30 -11.00 3.07
N GLU A 97 15.81 -10.34 2.04
CA GLU A 97 15.02 -9.94 0.88
C GLU A 97 14.43 -11.12 0.10
N ASN A 98 15.06 -12.29 0.14
CA ASN A 98 14.54 -13.48 -0.53
C ASN A 98 13.19 -13.95 0.05
N GLU A 99 12.84 -13.57 1.28
CA GLU A 99 11.50 -13.79 1.85
C GLU A 99 10.39 -13.05 1.09
N LEU A 100 10.76 -12.06 0.29
CA LEU A 100 9.82 -11.23 -0.46
C LEU A 100 9.79 -11.58 -1.95
N HIS A 101 10.65 -12.46 -2.43
CA HIS A 101 10.74 -12.77 -3.86
C HIS A 101 9.42 -13.35 -4.37
N ARG A 102 8.76 -12.62 -5.29
CA ARG A 102 7.44 -12.94 -5.87
C ARG A 102 6.27 -12.94 -4.86
N GLU A 103 6.50 -12.46 -3.64
CA GLU A 103 5.43 -12.28 -2.66
C GLU A 103 4.64 -11.01 -2.95
N ILE A 104 3.31 -11.08 -2.82
CA ILE A 104 2.46 -9.89 -2.91
C ILE A 104 2.69 -9.04 -1.67
N LEU A 105 3.10 -7.78 -1.87
CA LEU A 105 3.38 -6.83 -0.79
C LEU A 105 2.44 -5.62 -0.81
N ALA A 106 1.68 -5.42 -1.87
CA ALA A 106 0.70 -4.34 -1.94
C ALA A 106 -0.39 -4.63 -2.98
N PHE A 107 -1.48 -3.88 -2.89
CA PHE A 107 -2.61 -3.95 -3.81
C PHE A 107 -2.99 -2.56 -4.30
N SER A 108 -3.63 -2.48 -5.46
CA SER A 108 -4.24 -1.24 -5.91
C SER A 108 -5.56 -1.46 -6.61
N THR A 109 -6.48 -0.52 -6.43
CA THR A 109 -7.76 -0.50 -7.11
C THR A 109 -7.88 0.75 -7.98
N SER A 110 -8.25 0.56 -9.24
CA SER A 110 -8.62 1.65 -10.15
C SER A 110 -10.11 1.56 -10.42
N HIS A 111 -10.84 2.64 -10.13
CA HIS A 111 -12.30 2.67 -10.21
C HIS A 111 -12.75 3.73 -11.21
N GLY A 112 -13.62 3.34 -12.14
CA GLY A 112 -14.21 4.20 -13.16
C GLY A 112 -15.68 4.46 -12.89
N HIS A 113 -16.40 4.99 -13.88
CA HIS A 113 -17.85 5.15 -13.77
C HIS A 113 -18.62 3.80 -13.79
N ARG A 114 -17.99 2.73 -14.30
CA ARG A 114 -18.55 1.37 -14.43
C ARG A 114 -17.57 0.24 -14.12
N THR A 115 -16.29 0.45 -14.41
CA THR A 115 -15.28 -0.61 -14.35
C THR A 115 -14.42 -0.47 -13.11
N VAL A 116 -14.07 -1.61 -12.51
CA VAL A 116 -13.05 -1.72 -11.47
C VAL A 116 -11.95 -2.65 -11.94
N ARG A 117 -10.69 -2.22 -11.76
CA ARG A 117 -9.48 -3.04 -11.95
C ARG A 117 -8.74 -3.17 -10.62
N ILE A 118 -8.40 -4.39 -10.24
CA ILE A 118 -7.68 -4.72 -9.01
C ILE A 118 -6.36 -5.37 -9.38
N TYR A 119 -5.27 -4.86 -8.81
CA TYR A 119 -3.91 -5.36 -9.03
C TYR A 119 -3.25 -5.77 -7.72
N SER A 120 -2.41 -6.80 -7.76
CA SER A 120 -1.35 -7.05 -6.78
C SER A 120 -0.03 -6.49 -7.28
N HIS A 121 0.86 -6.13 -6.35
CA HIS A 121 2.21 -5.66 -6.62
C HIS A 121 3.23 -6.49 -5.84
N TYR A 122 4.32 -6.87 -6.51
CA TYR A 122 5.35 -7.76 -5.95
C TYR A 122 6.74 -7.46 -6.52
N PRO A 123 7.81 -7.73 -5.77
CA PRO A 123 9.17 -7.62 -6.26
C PRO A 123 9.67 -8.95 -6.87
N ILE A 124 10.52 -8.86 -7.89
CA ILE A 124 11.38 -9.96 -8.35
C ILE A 124 12.82 -9.60 -7.98
N ILE A 125 13.44 -10.46 -7.19
CA ILE A 125 14.77 -10.24 -6.62
C ILE A 125 15.76 -11.20 -7.28
N LYS A 126 16.85 -10.66 -7.84
CA LYS A 126 17.95 -11.41 -8.46
C LYS A 126 19.27 -10.89 -7.91
N GLY A 127 19.74 -11.49 -6.82
CA GLY A 127 20.88 -10.99 -6.05
C GLY A 127 20.67 -9.53 -5.63
N LYS A 128 21.59 -8.65 -6.04
CA LYS A 128 21.53 -7.21 -5.73
C LYS A 128 20.44 -6.45 -6.51
N TYR A 129 19.91 -7.00 -7.59
CA TYR A 129 18.89 -6.34 -8.41
C TYR A 129 17.47 -6.67 -7.92
N THR A 130 16.60 -5.66 -7.93
CA THR A 130 15.16 -5.81 -7.66
C THR A 130 14.38 -5.08 -8.74
N THR A 131 13.43 -5.77 -9.35
CA THR A 131 12.44 -5.19 -10.25
C THR A 131 11.05 -5.34 -9.64
N PHE A 132 10.15 -4.40 -9.96
CA PHE A 132 8.82 -4.33 -9.36
C PHE A 132 7.78 -4.56 -10.45
N TYR A 133 6.82 -5.44 -10.17
CA TYR A 133 5.78 -5.82 -11.10
C TYR A 133 4.41 -5.71 -10.45
N ARG A 134 3.41 -5.62 -11.32
CA ARG A 134 2.00 -5.75 -10.95
C ARG A 134 1.35 -6.88 -11.74
N HIS A 135 0.34 -7.49 -11.15
CA HIS A 135 -0.49 -8.50 -11.79
C HIS A 135 -1.96 -8.10 -11.67
N LEU A 136 -2.70 -8.14 -12.78
CA LEU A 136 -4.14 -7.89 -12.77
C LEU A 136 -4.84 -9.09 -12.11
N ILE A 137 -5.37 -8.88 -10.91
CA ILE A 137 -6.16 -9.90 -10.19
C ILE A 137 -7.54 -10.02 -10.84
N ARG A 138 -8.18 -8.88 -11.08
CA ARG A 138 -9.54 -8.85 -11.63
C ARG A 138 -9.85 -7.52 -12.29
N SER A 139 -10.59 -7.58 -13.40
CA SER A 139 -11.27 -6.44 -14.03
C SER A 139 -12.73 -6.80 -14.24
N PHE A 140 -13.66 -5.91 -13.90
CA PHE A 140 -15.10 -6.16 -14.05
C PHE A 140 -15.92 -4.86 -14.11
N ASP A 141 -17.08 -4.91 -14.78
CA ASP A 141 -18.11 -3.87 -14.72
C ASP A 141 -19.04 -4.15 -13.53
N PHE A 142 -19.14 -3.20 -12.59
CA PHE A 142 -19.93 -3.37 -11.37
C PHE A 142 -21.42 -3.02 -11.54
N THR A 143 -21.81 -2.53 -12.72
CA THR A 143 -23.19 -2.20 -13.10
C THR A 143 -23.84 -3.30 -13.93
N GLU A 144 -23.05 -4.21 -14.51
CA GLU A 144 -23.54 -5.39 -15.22
C GLU A 144 -24.38 -6.32 -14.34
N LEU A 145 -25.27 -7.08 -14.99
CA LEU A 145 -26.13 -8.08 -14.36
C LEU A 145 -26.90 -7.54 -13.14
N ASN A 146 -27.47 -6.33 -13.30
CA ASN A 146 -28.19 -5.62 -12.24
C ASN A 146 -27.34 -5.39 -10.97
N GLY A 147 -26.04 -5.12 -11.16
CA GLY A 147 -25.10 -4.83 -10.09
C GLY A 147 -24.70 -6.05 -9.25
N LYS A 148 -24.69 -7.25 -9.84
CA LYS A 148 -24.31 -8.49 -9.15
C LYS A 148 -22.96 -8.37 -8.42
N GLU A 149 -21.98 -7.73 -9.05
CA GLU A 149 -20.60 -7.63 -8.54
C GLU A 149 -20.33 -6.30 -7.79
N LYS A 150 -21.36 -5.50 -7.50
CA LYS A 150 -21.20 -4.15 -6.90
C LYS A 150 -20.43 -4.11 -5.57
N TRP A 151 -20.44 -5.21 -4.82
CA TRP A 151 -19.77 -5.32 -3.53
C TRP A 151 -18.40 -5.99 -3.58
N VAL A 152 -17.92 -6.45 -4.74
CA VAL A 152 -16.67 -7.21 -4.83
C VAL A 152 -15.47 -6.38 -4.40
N ALA A 153 -15.31 -5.17 -4.94
CA ALA A 153 -14.20 -4.30 -4.59
C ALA A 153 -14.19 -3.97 -3.09
N TYR A 154 -15.36 -3.69 -2.54
CA TYR A 154 -15.53 -3.45 -1.10
C TYR A 154 -15.12 -4.67 -0.26
N LYS A 155 -15.64 -5.86 -0.57
CA LYS A 155 -15.30 -7.10 0.14
C LYS A 155 -13.81 -7.43 0.03
N PHE A 156 -13.22 -7.22 -1.15
CA PHE A 156 -11.79 -7.41 -1.38
C PHE A 156 -10.96 -6.47 -0.51
N THR A 157 -11.26 -5.17 -0.52
CA THR A 157 -10.59 -4.18 0.35
C THR A 157 -10.74 -4.52 1.82
N LYS A 158 -11.94 -4.90 2.27
CA LYS A 158 -12.17 -5.35 3.65
C LYS A 158 -11.31 -6.55 4.02
N ASN A 159 -11.21 -7.55 3.15
CA ASN A 159 -10.37 -8.73 3.37
C ASN A 159 -8.87 -8.40 3.40
N ILE A 160 -8.42 -7.38 2.65
CA ILE A 160 -7.03 -6.90 2.76
C ILE A 160 -6.75 -6.47 4.19
N TYR A 161 -7.62 -5.67 4.81
CA TYR A 161 -7.41 -5.20 6.18
C TYR A 161 -7.64 -6.30 7.22
N ASP A 162 -8.73 -7.06 7.10
CA ASP A 162 -9.14 -8.03 8.11
C ASP A 162 -8.21 -9.27 8.17
N ILE A 163 -7.60 -9.63 7.03
CA ILE A 163 -6.87 -10.90 6.90
C ILE A 163 -5.42 -10.64 6.50
N TRP A 164 -5.20 -10.05 5.33
CA TRP A 164 -3.85 -9.99 4.73
C TRP A 164 -2.91 -9.04 5.48
N MET A 165 -3.42 -7.87 5.91
CA MET A 165 -2.66 -6.83 6.59
C MET A 165 -2.01 -7.35 7.86
N LEU A 166 -2.72 -8.17 8.64
CA LEU A 166 -2.19 -8.74 9.89
C LEU A 166 -0.94 -9.59 9.63
N THR A 167 -0.95 -10.39 8.57
CA THR A 167 0.21 -11.21 8.16
C THR A 167 1.36 -10.33 7.66
N HIS A 168 1.05 -9.31 6.84
CA HIS A 168 2.07 -8.39 6.33
C HIS A 168 2.73 -7.58 7.45
N LEU A 169 1.94 -7.09 8.41
CA LEU A 169 2.40 -6.34 9.57
C LEU A 169 3.31 -7.20 10.47
N LYS A 170 2.94 -8.46 10.72
CA LYS A 170 3.80 -9.41 11.45
C LYS A 170 5.15 -9.59 10.75
N ARG A 171 5.16 -9.70 9.43
CA ARG A 171 6.38 -9.82 8.62
C ARG A 171 7.29 -8.60 8.79
N ILE A 172 6.73 -7.39 8.66
CA ILE A 172 7.46 -6.13 8.85
C ILE A 172 7.99 -6.01 10.29
N CYS A 173 7.16 -6.32 11.29
CA CYS A 173 7.55 -6.30 12.69
C CYS A 173 8.74 -7.22 12.98
N SER A 174 8.76 -8.43 12.40
CA SER A 174 9.87 -9.37 12.56
C SER A 174 11.21 -8.76 12.18
N VAL A 175 11.27 -8.01 11.07
CA VAL A 175 12.50 -7.36 10.61
C VAL A 175 12.86 -6.17 11.49
N ILE A 176 11.88 -5.33 11.87
CA ILE A 176 12.12 -4.16 12.74
C ILE A 176 12.65 -4.59 14.11
N ASP A 177 12.11 -5.68 14.66
CA ASP A 177 12.49 -6.18 15.98
C ASP A 177 13.94 -6.72 15.99
N GLU A 178 14.45 -7.22 14.86
CA GLU A 178 15.86 -7.63 14.69
C GLU A 178 16.81 -6.46 14.44
N ILE A 179 16.40 -5.44 13.68
CA ILE A 179 17.23 -4.25 13.39
C ILE A 179 17.65 -3.51 14.67
N GLY A 180 16.79 -3.52 15.69
CA GLY A 180 17.05 -2.84 16.95
C GLY A 180 17.69 -3.70 18.04
N ARG A 181 18.37 -4.80 17.68
CA ARG A 181 19.27 -5.56 18.55
C ARG A 181 20.72 -5.21 18.20
#